data_AF-A0A6N6S744-F1
#
_entry.id   AF-A0A6N6S744-F1
#
_cell.length_a   1.000
_cell.length_b   1.000
_cell.length_c   1.000
_cell.angle_alpha   90.00
_cell.angle_beta   90.00
_cell.angle_gamma   90.00
#
_symmetry.space_group_name_H-M   'P 1'
#
loop_
_entity.id
_entity.type
_entity.pdbx_description
1 polymer ?
#
loop_
_entity_poly.entity_id
_entity_poly.type
_entity_poly.pdbx_seq_one_letter_code
_entity_poly.pdbx_strand_id
1 'polypeptide(L)' 'EYFSRFQRRGKILAGGKLAGKRGAAAIIDAESNEEMDEIVSKLPLFPFFTDIEITPLVPMEKALLDTKRIHSLMK' A
#
# COMPACT_ATOMS: atom_id res chain seq x y z
N GLU A 1 -9.02 16.60 -3.12
CA GLU A 1 -7.82 17.19 -3.75
C GLU A 1 -6.50 16.54 -3.36
N TYR A 2 -6.25 16.21 -2.08
CA TYR A 2 -4.99 15.61 -1.62
C TYR A 2 -4.67 14.24 -2.25
N PHE A 3 -5.64 13.32 -2.27
CA PHE A 3 -5.51 12.00 -2.93
C PHE A 3 -5.17 12.14 -4.42
N SER A 4 -5.86 13.03 -5.14
CA SER A 4 -5.60 13.31 -6.56
C SER A 4 -4.27 14.00 -6.82
N ARG A 5 -3.64 14.64 -5.82
CA ARG A 5 -2.27 15.19 -5.94
C ARG A 5 -1.21 14.10 -5.81
N PHE A 6 -1.38 13.16 -4.89
CA PHE A 6 -0.48 12.00 -4.74
C PHE A 6 -0.61 11.00 -5.89
N GLN A 7 -1.84 10.77 -6.39
CA GLN A 7 -2.04 10.02 -7.64
C GLN A 7 -1.31 10.69 -8.82
N ARG A 8 -1.39 12.03 -8.95
CA ARG A 8 -0.68 12.77 -10.00
C ARG A 8 0.84 12.76 -9.88
N ARG A 9 1.38 12.48 -8.69
CA ARG A 9 2.81 12.30 -8.45
C ARG A 9 3.28 10.84 -8.63
N GLY A 10 2.38 9.94 -9.04
CA GLY A 10 2.71 8.54 -9.34
C GLY A 10 2.90 7.63 -8.12
N LYS A 11 2.88 8.17 -6.89
CA LYS A 11 3.14 7.41 -5.65
C LYS A 11 1.93 6.59 -5.18
N ILE A 12 0.70 6.90 -5.63
CA ILE A 12 -0.48 6.05 -5.40
C ILE A 12 -0.78 5.29 -6.69
N LEU A 13 -0.52 3.98 -6.68
CA LEU A 13 -0.73 3.09 -7.82
C LEU A 13 -2.21 2.77 -8.03
N ALA A 14 -2.94 2.56 -6.94
CA ALA A 14 -4.37 2.29 -6.94
C ALA A 14 -4.99 2.64 -5.58
N GLY A 15 -6.31 2.75 -5.52
CA GLY A 15 -6.99 2.94 -4.25
C GLY A 15 -8.41 3.48 -4.40
N GLY A 16 -9.14 3.47 -3.29
CA GLY A 16 -10.54 3.92 -3.26
C GLY A 16 -11.15 3.82 -1.88
N LYS A 17 -12.42 4.26 -1.79
CA LYS A 17 -13.23 4.09 -0.58
C LYS A 17 -13.64 2.63 -0.42
N LEU A 18 -13.65 2.15 0.82
CA LEU A 18 -14.17 0.82 1.13
C LEU A 18 -15.71 0.84 1.14
N ALA A 19 -16.34 -0.07 0.40
CA ALA A 19 -17.79 -0.15 0.34
C ALA A 19 -18.38 -0.48 1.72
N GLY A 20 -19.40 0.26 2.15
CA GLY A 20 -20.07 0.07 3.43
C GLY A 20 -19.26 0.45 4.68
N LYS A 21 -18.03 0.97 4.53
CA LYS A 21 -17.17 1.39 5.64
C LYS A 21 -16.76 2.85 5.50
N ARG A 22 -16.56 3.52 6.64
CA ARG A 22 -15.89 4.83 6.70
C ARG A 22 -14.37 4.62 6.67
N GLY A 23 -13.84 4.33 5.48
CA GLY A 23 -12.42 4.07 5.29
C GLY A 23 -12.01 4.06 3.82
N ALA A 24 -10.71 3.96 3.59
CA ALA A 24 -10.13 3.87 2.26
C ALA A 24 -8.99 2.86 2.27
N ALA A 25 -8.68 2.31 1.10
CA ALA A 25 -7.49 1.51 0.86
C ALA A 25 -6.72 2.13 -0.31
N ALA A 26 -5.39 2.04 -0.25
CA ALA A 26 -4.51 2.49 -1.32
C ALA A 26 -3.31 1.55 -1.42
N ILE A 27 -2.84 1.34 -2.66
CA ILE A 27 -1.54 0.74 -2.95
C ILE A 27 -0.60 1.92 -3.22
N ILE A 28 0.45 2.00 -2.42
CA ILE A 28 1.43 3.09 -2.46
C ILE A 28 2.79 2.51 -2.86
N ASP A 29 3.45 3.18 -3.80
CA ASP A 29 4.83 2.90 -4.18
C ASP A 29 5.74 3.82 -3.36
N ALA A 30 6.37 3.25 -2.33
CA ALA A 30 7.29 3.95 -1.43
C ALA A 30 8.67 3.29 -1.50
N GLU A 31 9.71 4.11 -1.52
CA GLU A 31 11.11 3.70 -1.62
C GLU A 31 11.64 3.12 -0.30
N SER A 32 11.02 3.49 0.83
CA SER A 32 11.34 2.96 2.15
C SER A 32 10.16 3.00 3.11
N ASN A 33 10.31 2.36 4.27
CA ASN A 33 9.32 2.41 5.34
C ASN A 33 9.16 3.83 5.90
N GLU A 34 10.26 4.59 5.97
CA GLU A 34 10.25 5.98 6.46
C GLU A 34 9.46 6.89 5.52
N GLU A 35 9.57 6.70 4.19
CA GLU A 35 8.73 7.44 3.23
C GLU A 35 7.25 7.11 3.45
N MET A 36 6.92 5.84 3.70
CA MET A 36 5.55 5.42 3.97
C MET A 36 4.99 6.08 5.26
N ASP A 37 5.77 6.12 6.34
CA ASP A 37 5.41 6.81 7.58
C ASP A 37 5.20 8.32 7.38
N GLU A 38 6.07 8.96 6.57
CA GLU A 38 5.92 10.37 6.23
C GLU A 38 4.63 10.62 5.43
N ILE A 39 4.30 9.75 4.47
CA ILE A 39 3.06 9.85 3.69
C ILE A 39 1.84 9.71 4.59
N VAL A 40 1.83 8.68 5.45
CA VAL A 40 0.70 8.37 6.34
C VAL A 40 0.47 9.48 7.36
N SER A 41 1.53 9.96 8.02
CA SER A 41 1.45 11.03 9.02
C SER A 41 0.97 12.37 8.46
N LYS A 42 1.18 12.60 7.15
CA LYS A 42 0.75 13.81 6.43
C LYS A 42 -0.66 13.71 5.84
N LEU A 43 -1.38 12.60 6.01
CA LEU A 43 -2.76 12.49 5.54
C LEU A 43 -3.63 13.54 6.25
N PRO A 44 -4.49 14.29 5.53
CA PRO A 44 -5.31 15.34 6.14
C PRO A 44 -6.21 14.86 7.28
N LEU A 45 -6.61 13.59 7.26
CA LEU A 45 -7.45 12.97 8.27
C LEU A 45 -6.66 12.07 9.23
N PHE A 46 -5.32 12.10 9.18
CA PHE A 46 -4.46 11.25 10.02
C PHE A 46 -4.87 11.25 11.50
N PRO A 47 -5.12 12.40 12.15
CA PRO A 47 -5.51 12.42 13.56
C PRO A 47 -6.88 11.78 13.87
N PHE A 48 -7.69 11.52 12.84
CA PHE A 48 -9.05 10.97 12.97
C PHE A 48 -9.16 9.51 12.53
N PHE A 49 -8.09 8.93 11.95
CA PHE A 49 -8.09 7.50 11.68
C PHE A 49 -7.93 6.74 12.99
N THR A 50 -8.87 5.85 13.26
CA THR A 50 -8.84 4.99 14.45
C THR A 50 -7.96 3.76 14.27
N ASP A 51 -7.74 3.38 13.02
CA ASP A 51 -7.00 2.18 12.63
C ASP A 51 -6.37 2.40 11.24
N ILE A 52 -5.08 2.11 11.13
CA ILE A 52 -4.30 2.16 9.89
C ILE A 52 -3.42 0.92 9.87
N GLU A 53 -3.69 0.04 8.89
CA GLU A 53 -2.88 -1.15 8.65
C GLU A 53 -2.04 -0.95 7.40
N ILE A 54 -0.74 -1.29 7.49
CA ILE A 54 0.21 -1.21 6.38
C ILE A 54 0.76 -2.61 6.14
N THR A 55 0.52 -3.15 4.94
CA THR A 55 1.01 -4.46 4.53
C THR A 55 1.98 -4.31 3.36
N PRO A 56 3.26 -4.68 3.51
CA PRO A 56 4.19 -4.72 2.39
C PRO A 56 3.71 -5.69 1.31
N LEU A 57 3.77 -5.26 0.05
CA LEU A 57 3.35 -6.08 -1.10
C LEU A 57 4.58 -6.49 -1.90
N VAL A 58 4.49 -7.67 -2.53
CA VAL A 58 5.47 -8.15 -3.50
C VAL A 58 4.81 -8.24 -4.88
N PRO A 59 5.53 -7.93 -5.97
CA PRO A 59 5.03 -8.16 -7.32
C PRO A 59 4.64 -9.62 -7.52
N MET A 60 3.56 -9.84 -8.26
CA MET A 60 2.99 -11.18 -8.49
C MET A 60 4.01 -12.13 -9.12
N GLU A 61 4.81 -11.62 -10.06
CA GLU A 61 5.84 -12.40 -10.76
C GLU A 61 6.91 -12.91 -9.80
N LYS A 62 7.33 -12.06 -8.84
CA LYS A 62 8.30 -12.44 -7.81
C LYS A 62 7.71 -13.49 -6.86
N ALA A 63 6.48 -13.26 -6.39
CA ALA A 63 5.79 -14.21 -5.52
C ALA A 63 5.64 -15.60 -6.18
N LEU A 64 5.36 -15.64 -7.49
CA LEU A 64 5.26 -16.88 -8.25
C LEU A 64 6.61 -17.59 -8.38
N LEU A 65 7.70 -16.85 -8.63
CA LEU A 65 9.06 -17.41 -8.69
C LEU A 65 9.48 -18.01 -7.34
N ASP A 66 9.23 -17.29 -6.25
CA ASP A 66 9.55 -17.75 -4.90
C ASP A 66 8.80 -19.04 -4.56
N THR A 67 7.51 -19.10 -4.90
CA THR A 67 6.68 -20.30 -4.72
C THR A 67 7.22 -21.50 -5.50
N LYS A 68 7.59 -21.31 -6.78
CA LYS A 68 8.18 -22.37 -7.61
C LYS A 68 9.50 -22.90 -7.02
N ARG A 69 10.34 -21.99 -6.51
CA ARG A 69 11.61 -22.34 -5.87
C ARG A 69 11.39 -23.19 -4.62
N ILE A 70 10.50 -22.76 -3.72
CA ILE A 70 10.19 -23.50 -2.49
C ILE A 70 9.66 -24.90 -2.83
N HIS A 71 8.71 -24.99 -3.77
CA HIS A 71 8.18 -26.28 -4.22
C HIS A 71 9.26 -27.23 -4.77
N SER A 72 10.28 -26.71 -5.47
CA SER A 72 11.39 -27.54 -5.97
C SER A 72 12.31 -28.08 -4.88
N LEU A 73 12.44 -27.36 -3.75
CA LEU A 73 13.27 -27.76 -2.61
C LEU A 73 12.57 -28.76 -1.69
N MET A 74 11.24 -28.87 -1.78
CA MET A 74 10.43 -29.79 -0.98
C MET A 74 10.21 -31.15 -1.66
N LYS A 75 10.74 -31.34 -2.87
CA LYS A 75 10.81 -32.64 -3.57
C LYS A 75 12.12 -33.32 -3.30
#